data_AF-A0AA40WEY4-F1
#
_entry.id   AF-A0AA40WEY4-F1
#
_cell.length_a   1.000
_cell.length_b   1.000
_cell.length_c   1.000
_cell.angle_alpha   90.00
_cell.angle_beta   90.00
_cell.angle_gamma   90.00
#
_symmetry.space_group_name_H-M   'P 1'
#
loop_
_entity.id
_entity.type
_entity.pdbx_description
1 polymer ?
#
loop_
_entity_poly.entity_id
_entity_poly.type
_entity_poly.pdbx_seq_one_letter_code
_entity_poly.pdbx_strand_id
1 'polypeptide(L)'
;DEINFGYGPASFLNVAEVKEVHRFLQGLSAEGLWNRFDREAIRKVNVYPENYWTGDEEDREYVTDHYLDLVDFYARASENNLCVIQYIS
;
A
#
# COMPACT_ATOMS: atom_id res chain seq x y z
N ASP A 1 13.43 27.88 6.55
CA ASP A 1 12.36 27.01 7.06
C ASP A 1 12.48 25.65 6.40
N GLU A 2 12.79 24.62 7.18
CA GLU A 2 12.93 23.25 6.69
C GLU A 2 11.55 22.59 6.84
N ILE A 3 10.88 22.30 5.73
CA ILE A 3 9.60 21.58 5.75
C ILE A 3 9.91 20.13 6.09
N ASN A 4 9.55 19.69 7.30
CA ASN A 4 9.68 18.30 7.72
C ASN A 4 8.54 17.49 7.08
N PHE A 5 8.89 16.67 6.08
CA PHE A 5 7.96 15.81 5.36
C PHE A 5 7.75 14.44 6.03
N GLY A 6 8.11 14.29 7.31
CA GLY A 6 7.99 13.03 8.04
C GLY A 6 8.97 11.97 7.54
N TYR A 7 8.45 10.86 7.00
CA TYR A 7 9.22 9.66 6.64
C TYR A 7 9.93 9.74 5.29
N GLY A 8 9.89 10.88 4.60
CA GLY A 8 10.60 11.11 3.36
C GLY A 8 9.92 12.13 2.46
N PRO A 9 10.53 12.48 1.32
CA PRO A 9 9.89 13.37 0.36
C PRO A 9 8.62 12.72 -0.20
N ALA A 10 7.61 13.54 -0.50
CA ALA A 10 6.45 13.08 -1.24
C ALA A 10 6.89 12.53 -2.61
N SER A 11 6.27 11.42 -3.04
CA SER A 11 6.47 10.84 -4.36
C SER A 11 5.24 11.06 -5.22
N PHE A 12 5.39 10.97 -6.54
CA PHE A 12 4.26 11.08 -7.46
C PHE A 12 4.32 10.02 -8.55
N LEU A 13 3.14 9.61 -9.03
CA LEU A 13 2.95 8.80 -10.23
C LEU A 13 2.15 9.61 -11.26
N ASN A 14 2.60 9.58 -12.50
CA ASN A 14 1.87 10.17 -13.61
C ASN A 14 0.68 9.27 -14.03
N VAL A 15 -0.20 9.80 -14.89
CA VAL A 15 -1.42 9.10 -15.33
C VAL A 15 -1.15 7.72 -15.95
N ALA A 16 -0.07 7.56 -16.72
CA ALA A 16 0.26 6.27 -17.32
C ALA A 16 0.68 5.25 -16.26
N GLU A 17 1.52 5.67 -15.30
CA GLU A 17 1.97 4.83 -14.19
C GLU A 17 0.80 4.43 -13.26
N VAL A 18 -0.13 5.36 -12.98
CA VAL A 18 -1.35 5.06 -12.20
C VAL A 18 -2.18 3.95 -12.86
N LYS A 19 -2.32 3.97 -14.19
CA LYS A 19 -3.04 2.91 -14.93
C LYS A 19 -2.32 1.57 -14.88
N GLU A 20 -0.99 1.57 -14.87
CA GLU A 20 -0.19 0.36 -14.71
C GLU A 20 -0.34 -0.24 -13.31
N VAL A 21 -0.26 0.60 -12.26
CA VAL A 21 -0.48 0.17 -10.88
C VAL A 21 -1.89 -0.39 -10.70
N HIS A 22 -2.92 0.32 -11.18
CA HIS A 22 -4.29 -0.16 -11.15
C HIS A 22 -4.43 -1.55 -11.79
N ARG A 23 -3.88 -1.75 -12.99
CA ARG A 23 -3.92 -3.06 -13.69
C ARG A 23 -3.23 -4.16 -12.89
N PHE A 24 -2.09 -3.84 -12.25
CA PHE A 24 -1.37 -4.79 -11.41
C PHE A 24 -2.20 -5.18 -10.17
N LEU A 25 -2.75 -4.19 -9.46
CA LEU A 25 -3.56 -4.41 -8.25
C LEU A 25 -4.82 -5.24 -8.54
N GLN A 26 -5.50 -5.02 -9.67
CA GLN A 26 -6.65 -5.82 -10.08
C GLN A 26 -6.31 -7.31 -10.30
N GLY A 27 -5.04 -7.65 -10.54
CA GLY A 27 -4.59 -9.03 -10.76
C GLY A 27 -4.32 -9.82 -9.49
N LEU A 28 -4.40 -9.20 -8.30
CA LEU A 28 -4.10 -9.82 -7.01
C LEU A 28 -5.28 -9.63 -6.04
N SER A 29 -5.85 -10.72 -5.55
CA SER A 29 -6.90 -10.67 -4.52
C SER A 29 -6.31 -10.36 -3.14
N ALA A 30 -7.12 -9.81 -2.23
CA ALA A 30 -6.71 -9.55 -0.85
C ALA A 30 -6.30 -10.85 -0.13
N GLU A 31 -7.05 -11.93 -0.32
CA GLU A 31 -6.66 -13.26 0.16
C GLU A 31 -5.34 -13.73 -0.46
N GLY A 32 -5.14 -13.48 -1.76
CA GLY A 32 -3.91 -13.82 -2.46
C GLY A 32 -2.69 -13.00 -2.00
N LEU A 33 -2.90 -11.76 -1.53
CA LEU A 33 -1.89 -10.95 -0.86
C LEU A 33 -1.56 -11.55 0.52
N TRP A 34 -2.58 -11.79 1.35
CA TRP A 34 -2.39 -12.31 2.71
C TRP A 34 -1.74 -13.70 2.72
N ASN A 35 -2.07 -14.58 1.77
CA ASN A 35 -1.46 -15.90 1.64
C ASN A 35 0.06 -15.85 1.40
N ARG A 36 0.64 -14.67 1.11
CA ARG A 36 2.08 -14.45 0.97
C ARG A 36 2.72 -13.84 2.23
N PHE A 37 1.93 -13.55 3.25
CA PHE A 37 2.43 -13.01 4.52
C PHE A 37 3.38 -14.00 5.18
N ASP A 38 4.56 -13.51 5.56
CA ASP A 38 5.56 -14.25 6.32
C ASP A 38 6.01 -13.35 7.48
N ARG A 39 5.58 -13.73 8.68
CA ARG A 39 5.88 -13.00 9.92
C ARG A 39 7.39 -12.87 10.16
N GLU A 40 8.15 -13.92 9.90
CA GLU A 40 9.59 -13.92 10.12
C GLU A 40 10.30 -13.04 9.10
N ALA A 41 9.83 -13.03 7.86
CA ALA A 41 10.34 -12.12 6.82
C ALA A 41 10.10 -10.65 7.17
N ILE A 42 8.88 -10.31 7.60
CA ILE A 42 8.48 -8.94 8.01
C ILE A 42 9.28 -8.48 9.22
N ARG A 43 9.44 -9.35 10.23
CA ARG A 43 10.26 -9.07 11.42
C ARG A 43 11.72 -8.85 11.06
N LYS A 44 12.28 -9.66 10.16
CA LYS A 44 13.68 -9.57 9.75
C LYS A 44 14.03 -8.23 9.07
N VAL A 45 13.07 -7.61 8.39
CA VAL A 45 13.28 -6.33 7.69
C VAL A 45 12.72 -5.12 8.44
N ASN A 46 12.26 -5.31 9.68
CA ASN A 46 11.71 -4.27 10.56
C ASN A 46 10.60 -3.43 9.89
N VAL A 47 9.59 -4.07 9.30
CA VAL A 47 8.42 -3.36 8.76
C VAL A 47 7.72 -2.60 9.89
N TYR A 48 7.44 -1.32 9.67
CA TYR A 48 6.69 -0.47 10.60
C TYR A 48 5.23 -0.96 10.78
N PRO A 49 4.63 -0.84 11.97
CA PRO A 49 5.27 -0.49 13.22
C PRO A 49 6.11 -1.65 13.75
N GLU A 50 7.32 -1.34 14.25
CA GLU A 50 8.25 -2.36 14.72
C GLU A 50 7.63 -3.21 15.84
N ASN A 51 7.82 -4.53 15.75
CA ASN A 51 7.35 -5.52 16.73
C ASN A 51 5.83 -5.57 16.94
N TYR A 52 5.02 -4.99 16.04
CA TYR A 52 3.56 -5.02 16.12
C TYR A 52 2.94 -6.25 15.45
N TRP A 53 3.50 -6.70 14.32
CA TRP A 53 2.94 -7.78 13.51
C TRP A 53 2.98 -9.15 14.20
N THR A 54 1.81 -9.69 14.51
CA THR A 54 1.57 -11.00 15.14
C THR A 54 1.22 -12.09 14.11
N GLY A 55 0.65 -11.71 12.97
CA GLY A 55 0.13 -12.59 11.92
C GLY A 55 -1.22 -13.23 12.23
N ASP A 56 -1.99 -12.65 13.16
CA ASP A 56 -3.33 -13.11 13.51
C ASP A 56 -4.42 -12.54 12.58
N GLU A 57 -5.68 -12.78 12.93
CA GLU A 57 -6.81 -12.32 12.12
C GLU A 57 -6.95 -10.79 12.14
N GLU A 58 -6.49 -10.09 13.19
CA GLU A 58 -6.53 -8.63 13.24
C GLU A 58 -5.55 -8.04 12.22
N ASP A 59 -4.32 -8.56 12.16
CA ASP A 59 -3.35 -8.18 11.13
C ASP A 59 -3.86 -8.50 9.72
N ARG A 60 -4.52 -9.65 9.56
CA ARG A 60 -5.11 -10.08 8.29
C ARG A 60 -6.18 -9.11 7.83
N GLU A 61 -7.20 -8.87 8.65
CA GLU A 61 -8.31 -7.97 8.36
C GLU A 61 -7.78 -6.57 8.03
N TYR A 62 -6.87 -6.06 8.86
CA TYR A 62 -6.22 -4.76 8.65
C TYR A 62 -5.55 -4.66 7.27
N VAL A 63 -4.71 -5.64 6.90
CA VAL A 63 -4.00 -5.63 5.61
C VAL A 63 -4.96 -5.81 4.45
N THR A 64 -5.94 -6.72 4.56
CA THR A 64 -6.85 -7.02 3.45
C THR A 64 -7.82 -5.87 3.18
N ASP A 65 -8.36 -5.24 4.22
CA ASP A 65 -9.31 -4.15 4.07
C ASP A 65 -8.63 -2.91 3.48
N HIS A 66 -7.46 -2.54 4.02
CA HIS A 66 -6.69 -1.43 3.45
C HIS A 66 -6.15 -1.71 2.05
N TYR A 67 -5.86 -2.97 1.71
CA TYR A 67 -5.51 -3.33 0.35
C TYR A 67 -6.69 -3.10 -0.60
N LEU A 68 -7.91 -3.48 -0.22
CA LEU A 68 -9.11 -3.23 -1.03
C LEU A 68 -9.36 -1.73 -1.22
N ASP A 69 -9.21 -0.93 -0.16
CA ASP A 69 -9.29 0.53 -0.25
C ASP A 69 -8.27 1.10 -1.25
N LEU A 70 -7.04 0.55 -1.25
CA LEU A 70 -5.99 0.94 -2.18
C LEU A 70 -6.34 0.58 -3.63
N VAL A 71 -6.87 -0.62 -3.88
CA VAL A 71 -7.34 -1.04 -5.21
C VAL A 71 -8.41 -0.08 -5.71
N ASP A 72 -9.41 0.23 -4.89
CA ASP A 72 -10.50 1.14 -5.22
C ASP A 72 -10.02 2.58 -5.45
N PHE A 73 -9.04 3.04 -4.66
CA PHE A 73 -8.41 4.34 -4.85
C PHE A 73 -7.72 4.45 -6.21
N TYR A 74 -6.91 3.46 -6.58
CA TYR A 74 -6.22 3.44 -7.87
C TYR A 74 -7.19 3.24 -9.05
N ALA A 75 -8.29 2.52 -8.87
CA ALA A 75 -9.36 2.41 -9.88
C ALA A 75 -9.95 3.79 -10.20
N ARG A 76 -10.39 4.54 -9.17
CA ARG A 76 -10.94 5.89 -9.35
C ARG A 76 -9.93 6.84 -10.00
N ALA A 77 -8.68 6.82 -9.56
CA ALA A 77 -7.62 7.66 -10.13
C ALA A 77 -7.36 7.32 -11.61
N SER A 78 -7.28 6.03 -11.95
CA SER A 78 -7.09 5.53 -13.31
C SER A 78 -8.25 5.93 -14.25
N GLU A 79 -9.50 5.72 -13.82
CA GLU A 79 -10.71 6.03 -14.60
C GLU A 79 -10.85 7.53 -14.90
N ASN A 80 -10.41 8.38 -13.98
CA ASN A 80 -10.49 9.84 -14.11
C ASN A 80 -9.22 10.48 -14.69
N ASN A 81 -8.23 9.68 -15.12
CA ASN A 81 -6.94 10.15 -15.64
C ASN A 81 -6.19 11.10 -14.67
N LEU A 82 -6.17 10.75 -13.38
CA LEU A 82 -5.50 11.52 -12.33
C LEU A 82 -4.09 11.00 -12.05
N CYS A 83 -3.20 11.91 -11.66
CA CYS A 83 -1.93 11.55 -11.02
C CYS A 83 -2.19 11.17 -9.55
N VAL A 84 -1.28 10.39 -8.96
CA VAL A 84 -1.29 10.07 -7.53
C VAL A 84 -0.07 10.69 -6.87
N ILE A 85 -0.27 11.32 -5.72
CA ILE A 85 0.80 11.84 -4.86
C ILE A 85 0.75 11.05 -3.56
N GLN A 86 1.88 10.49 -3.14
CA GLN A 86 2.01 9.80 -1.86
C GLN A 86 2.84 10.64 -0.90
N TYR A 87 2.38 10.72 0.33
CA TYR A 87 3.04 11.44 1.42
C TYR A 87 2.82 10.68 2.74
N ILE A 88 3.86 10.57 3.56
CA ILE A 88 3.84 9.85 4.85
C ILE A 88 4.46 10.75 5.91
N SER A 89 3.63 11.26 6.83
CA SER A 89 4.03 12.17 7.91
C SER A 89 4.21 11.49 9.25
#